data_AF-A0A956EBT9-F1
#
_entry.id   AF-A0A956EBT9-F1
#
_cell.length_a   1.000
_cell.length_b   1.000
_cell.length_c   1.000
_cell.angle_alpha   90.00
_cell.angle_beta   90.00
_cell.angle_gamma   90.00
#
_symmetry.space_group_name_H-M   'P 1'
#
loop_
_entity.id
_entity.type
_entity.pdbx_description
1 polymer ?
#
loop_
_entity_poly.entity_id
_entity_poly.type
_entity_poly.pdbx_seq_one_letter_code
_entity_poly.pdbx_strand_id
1 'polypeptide(L)'
;MATGEANIKGSLLVGAVKLLRARRAEATELLKPELQHYLSERILVSSWYPEADGMELFRAFVQLVGGGDEIWRRMGHVTAADHAHSTYHHLIEEQDIDRLLQRGHVLFRAMNDQGTLRTRRLAERTFELELEAFPVLCTEWIKLLTAYFD
;
A
#
# COMPACT_ATOMS: atom_id res chain seq x y z
N MET A 1 21.51 2.11 -12.60
CA MET A 1 21.04 1.27 -11.47
C MET A 1 20.64 2.22 -10.37
N ALA A 2 19.37 2.24 -9.96
CA ALA A 2 18.94 3.07 -8.85
C ALA A 2 19.51 2.46 -7.56
N THR A 3 20.43 3.19 -6.91
CA THR A 3 21.10 2.79 -5.67
C THR A 3 20.44 3.43 -4.44
N GLY A 4 19.19 3.85 -4.57
CA GLY A 4 18.41 4.45 -3.48
C GLY A 4 17.55 3.41 -2.76
N GLU A 5 17.30 3.64 -1.49
CA GLU A 5 16.31 2.89 -0.71
C GLU A 5 14.91 3.10 -1.32
N ALA A 6 14.11 2.03 -1.35
CA ALA A 6 12.77 2.06 -1.94
C ALA A 6 11.82 2.92 -1.11
N ASN A 7 10.93 3.65 -1.77
CA ASN A 7 9.98 4.52 -1.12
C ASN A 7 8.55 4.29 -1.60
N ILE A 8 7.64 4.45 -0.66
CA ILE A 8 6.21 4.47 -0.90
C ILE A 8 5.61 5.85 -0.60
N LYS A 9 4.49 6.13 -1.24
CA LYS A 9 3.78 7.40 -1.09
C LYS A 9 3.04 7.44 0.24
N GLY A 10 3.01 8.60 0.88
CA GLY A 10 2.29 8.80 2.15
C GLY A 10 0.79 8.46 2.08
N SER A 11 0.19 8.46 0.88
CA SER A 11 -1.17 7.97 0.64
C SER A 11 -1.37 6.53 1.11
N LEU A 12 -0.38 5.65 0.96
CA LEU A 12 -0.44 4.28 1.43
C LEU A 12 -0.33 4.16 2.96
N LEU A 13 0.36 5.10 3.62
CA LEU A 13 0.63 5.04 5.06
C LEU A 13 -0.48 5.64 5.91
N VAL A 14 -1.17 6.65 5.39
CA VAL A 14 -2.03 7.52 6.21
C VAL A 14 -3.14 6.76 6.93
N GLY A 15 -3.73 5.75 6.29
CA GLY A 15 -4.77 4.91 6.88
C GLY A 15 -4.26 4.09 8.07
N ALA A 16 -3.16 3.37 7.87
CA ALA A 16 -2.54 2.54 8.91
C ALA A 16 -2.07 3.38 10.10
N VAL A 17 -1.38 4.49 9.82
CA VAL A 17 -0.87 5.40 10.85
C VAL A 17 -1.99 6.05 11.66
N LYS A 18 -3.13 6.41 11.03
CA LYS A 18 -4.31 6.90 11.76
C LYS A 18 -4.81 5.90 12.79
N LEU A 19 -4.89 4.61 12.44
CA LEU A 19 -5.32 3.57 13.39
C LEU A 19 -4.30 3.37 14.51
N LEU A 20 -3.01 3.30 14.17
CA LEU A 20 -1.93 3.17 15.15
C LEU A 20 -1.95 4.32 16.17
N ARG A 21 -2.23 5.55 15.72
CA ARG A 21 -2.40 6.70 16.62
C ARG A 21 -3.62 6.61 17.51
N ALA A 22 -4.73 6.09 17.00
CA ALA A 22 -5.94 5.88 17.80
C ALA A 22 -5.71 4.89 18.95
N ARG A 23 -4.73 3.99 18.82
CA ARG A 23 -4.30 3.03 19.84
C ARG A 23 -2.83 3.20 20.19
N ARG A 24 -2.41 4.45 20.44
CA ARG A 24 -1.00 4.85 20.57
C ARG A 24 -0.21 4.00 21.57
N ALA A 25 -0.77 3.71 22.74
CA ALA A 25 -0.07 2.93 23.77
C ALA A 25 0.32 1.55 23.25
N GLU A 26 -0.65 0.81 22.71
CA GLU A 26 -0.45 -0.52 22.13
C GLU A 26 0.47 -0.46 20.90
N ALA A 27 0.29 0.53 20.03
CA ALA A 27 1.16 0.72 18.87
C ALA A 27 2.63 1.00 19.28
N THR A 28 2.85 1.68 20.40
CA THR A 28 4.21 1.96 20.90
C THR A 28 4.93 0.68 21.34
N GLU A 29 4.20 -0.28 21.90
CA GLU A 29 4.74 -1.59 22.29
C GLU A 29 5.07 -2.48 21.07
N LEU A 30 4.34 -2.30 19.97
CA LEU A 30 4.52 -3.06 18.72
C LEU A 30 5.61 -2.48 17.81
N LEU A 31 5.84 -1.17 17.85
CA LEU A 31 6.77 -0.49 16.96
C LEU A 31 8.17 -0.40 17.54
N LYS A 32 9.16 -0.59 16.67
CA LYS A 32 10.56 -0.28 17.00
C LYS A 32 10.71 1.20 17.37
N PRO A 33 11.61 1.57 18.31
CA PRO A 33 11.77 2.95 18.77
C PRO A 33 11.93 3.97 17.65
N GLU A 34 12.70 3.62 16.62
CA GLU A 34 12.96 4.47 15.45
C GLU A 34 11.71 4.79 14.63
N LEU A 35 10.65 3.97 14.69
CA LEU A 35 9.39 4.17 13.96
C LEU A 35 8.33 4.91 14.78
N GLN A 36 8.55 5.14 16.08
CA GLN A 36 7.53 5.75 16.94
C GLN A 36 7.23 7.21 16.59
N HIS A 37 8.14 7.88 15.86
CA HIS A 37 7.93 9.25 15.37
C HIS A 37 6.70 9.36 14.44
N TYR A 38 6.39 8.31 13.67
CA TYR A 38 5.18 8.23 12.85
C TYR A 38 3.89 8.33 13.67
N LEU A 39 3.92 8.07 14.98
CA LEU A 39 2.75 8.22 15.85
C LEU A 39 2.45 9.69 16.18
N SER A 40 3.39 10.62 15.97
CA SER A 40 3.22 12.05 16.30
C SER A 40 3.31 12.97 15.08
N GLU A 41 4.15 12.64 14.11
CA GLU A 41 4.44 13.54 12.99
C GLU A 41 3.32 13.57 11.95
N ARG A 42 3.18 14.65 11.18
CA ARG A 42 2.17 14.68 10.11
C ARG A 42 2.64 13.87 8.91
N ILE A 43 1.83 12.90 8.47
CA ILE A 43 2.05 12.21 7.18
C ILE A 43 1.46 13.06 6.07
N LEU A 44 2.31 13.45 5.13
CA LEU A 44 1.91 14.16 3.93
C LEU A 44 1.65 13.15 2.83
N VAL A 45 0.41 13.12 2.33
CA VAL A 45 -0.06 12.17 1.31
C VAL A 45 0.83 12.17 0.07
N SER A 46 1.39 13.31 -0.31
CA SER A 46 2.24 13.47 -1.49
C SER A 46 3.74 13.19 -1.27
N SER A 47 4.18 13.02 -0.02
CA SER A 47 5.60 12.79 0.31
C SER A 47 5.98 11.31 0.14
N TRP A 48 7.28 11.08 -0.03
CA TRP A 48 7.89 9.75 -0.08
C TRP A 48 8.41 9.35 1.29
N TYR A 49 8.25 8.08 1.63
CA TYR A 49 8.67 7.49 2.90
C TYR A 49 9.35 6.14 2.62
N PRO A 50 10.35 5.73 3.42
CA PRO A 50 10.99 4.44 3.24
C PRO A 50 9.97 3.30 3.24
N GLU A 51 10.04 2.44 2.22
CA GLU A 51 9.14 1.30 2.07
C GLU A 51 9.28 0.32 3.25
N ALA A 52 10.50 0.14 3.75
CA ALA A 52 10.78 -0.70 4.92
C ALA A 52 10.03 -0.21 6.16
N ASP A 53 9.99 1.10 6.42
CA ASP A 53 9.20 1.69 7.49
C ASP A 53 7.71 1.39 7.30
N GLY A 54 7.22 1.56 6.07
CA GLY A 54 5.84 1.27 5.72
C GLY A 54 5.44 -0.16 6.03
N MET A 55 6.28 -1.12 5.66
CA MET A 55 6.04 -2.54 5.96
C MET A 55 5.93 -2.82 7.45
N GLU A 56 6.81 -2.24 8.26
CA GLU A 56 6.78 -2.41 9.71
C GLU A 56 5.54 -1.75 10.33
N LEU A 57 5.13 -0.58 9.82
CA LEU A 57 3.88 0.08 10.22
C LEU A 57 2.65 -0.77 9.86
N PHE A 58 2.63 -1.39 8.68
CA PHE A 58 1.53 -2.28 8.29
C PHE A 58 1.51 -3.56 9.13
N ARG A 59 2.66 -4.15 9.45
CA ARG A 59 2.74 -5.31 10.36
C ARG A 59 2.21 -4.96 11.75
N ALA A 60 2.61 -3.82 12.31
CA ALA A 60 2.09 -3.34 13.58
C ALA A 60 0.59 -3.11 13.53
N PHE A 61 0.07 -2.52 12.45
CA PHE A 61 -1.38 -2.39 12.23
C PHE A 61 -2.07 -3.76 12.24
N VAL A 62 -1.54 -4.73 11.49
CA VAL A 62 -2.16 -6.05 11.34
C VAL A 62 -2.19 -6.76 12.69
N GLN A 63 -1.08 -6.74 13.42
CA GLN A 63 -1.00 -7.31 14.76
C GLN A 63 -1.99 -6.65 15.74
N LEU A 64 -2.10 -5.32 15.69
CA LEU A 64 -2.98 -4.54 16.55
C LEU A 64 -4.47 -4.91 16.36
N VAL A 65 -4.89 -5.25 15.14
CA VAL A 65 -6.29 -5.62 14.83
C VAL A 65 -6.58 -7.12 14.90
N GLY A 66 -5.64 -7.92 15.40
CA GLY A 66 -5.83 -9.35 15.65
C GLY A 66 -5.02 -10.30 14.76
N GLY A 67 -4.27 -9.77 13.78
CA GLY A 67 -3.38 -10.54 12.93
C GLY A 67 -4.08 -11.34 11.82
N GLY A 68 -3.29 -12.11 11.08
CA GLY A 68 -3.77 -13.06 10.07
C GLY A 68 -3.87 -12.51 8.65
N ASP A 69 -3.93 -13.45 7.70
CA ASP A 69 -3.89 -13.18 6.26
C ASP A 69 -5.07 -12.33 5.77
N GLU A 70 -6.24 -12.52 6.37
CA GLU A 70 -7.45 -11.82 5.96
C GLU A 70 -7.39 -10.31 6.25
N ILE A 71 -6.64 -9.91 7.28
CA ILE A 71 -6.45 -8.50 7.60
C ILE A 71 -5.63 -7.80 6.51
N TRP A 72 -4.61 -8.46 5.95
CA TRP A 72 -3.84 -7.91 4.82
C TRP A 72 -4.71 -7.68 3.59
N ARG A 73 -5.59 -8.64 3.26
CA ARG A 73 -6.52 -8.49 2.14
C ARG A 73 -7.52 -7.37 2.38
N ARG A 74 -8.14 -7.35 3.56
CA ARG A 74 -9.07 -6.29 3.95
C ARG A 74 -8.41 -4.91 3.91
N MET A 75 -7.16 -4.80 4.34
CA MET A 75 -6.37 -3.56 4.23
C MET A 75 -6.23 -3.14 2.76
N GLY A 76 -5.91 -4.07 1.86
CA GLY A 76 -5.84 -3.82 0.41
C GLY A 76 -7.14 -3.23 -0.15
N HIS A 77 -8.27 -3.91 0.07
CA HIS A 77 -9.58 -3.43 -0.42
C HIS A 77 -9.99 -2.07 0.18
N VAL A 78 -9.77 -1.87 1.48
CA VAL A 78 -10.09 -0.58 2.14
C VAL A 78 -9.22 0.54 1.57
N THR A 79 -7.94 0.27 1.33
CA THR A 79 -7.02 1.26 0.75
C THR A 79 -7.40 1.58 -0.69
N ALA A 80 -7.77 0.57 -1.50
CA ALA A 80 -8.26 0.78 -2.86
C ALA A 80 -9.53 1.63 -2.89
N ALA A 81 -10.50 1.32 -2.03
CA ALA A 81 -11.71 2.11 -1.90
C ALA A 81 -11.42 3.55 -1.48
N ASP A 82 -10.58 3.77 -0.45
CA ASP A 82 -10.22 5.13 -0.02
C ASP A 82 -9.55 5.92 -1.16
N HIS A 83 -8.61 5.29 -1.86
CA HIS A 83 -7.91 5.88 -3.00
C HIS A 83 -8.85 6.23 -4.17
N ALA A 84 -9.80 5.35 -4.49
CA ALA A 84 -10.82 5.56 -5.52
C ALA A 84 -11.75 6.74 -5.23
N HIS A 85 -12.00 7.01 -3.95
CA HIS A 85 -12.86 8.12 -3.52
C HIS A 85 -12.08 9.39 -3.11
N SER A 86 -10.75 9.38 -3.22
CA SER A 86 -9.91 10.49 -2.78
C SER A 86 -8.70 10.75 -3.71
N THR A 87 -7.51 10.34 -3.30
CA THR A 87 -6.20 10.73 -3.86
C THR A 87 -6.06 10.38 -5.35
N TYR A 88 -6.62 9.25 -5.76
CA TYR A 88 -6.48 8.71 -7.11
C TYR A 88 -7.81 8.57 -7.83
N HIS A 89 -8.85 9.26 -7.35
CA HIS A 89 -10.18 9.27 -7.93
C HIS A 89 -10.16 9.47 -9.45
N HIS A 90 -9.49 10.51 -9.95
CA HIS A 90 -9.33 10.78 -11.39
C HIS A 90 -8.62 9.67 -12.20
N LEU A 91 -7.85 8.79 -11.55
CA LEU A 91 -7.22 7.63 -12.19
C LEU A 91 -8.13 6.40 -12.18
N ILE A 92 -9.06 6.32 -11.23
CA ILE A 92 -9.89 5.14 -10.94
C ILE A 92 -11.34 5.28 -11.44
N GLU A 93 -11.86 6.49 -11.62
CA GLU A 93 -13.28 6.76 -11.94
C GLU A 93 -13.76 6.28 -13.33
N GLU A 94 -12.89 5.70 -14.15
CA GLU A 94 -13.32 5.13 -15.43
C GLU A 94 -14.17 3.87 -15.19
N GLN A 95 -15.43 3.89 -15.65
CA GLN A 95 -16.32 2.71 -15.71
C GLN A 95 -15.83 1.62 -16.69
N ASP A 96 -14.61 1.76 -17.20
CA ASP A 96 -13.95 0.85 -18.12
C ASP A 96 -12.82 0.14 -17.36
N ILE A 97 -13.12 -1.08 -16.90
CA ILE A 97 -12.18 -1.92 -16.16
C ILE A 97 -10.89 -2.18 -16.96
N ASP A 98 -10.98 -2.18 -18.29
CA ASP A 98 -9.83 -2.40 -19.16
C ASP A 98 -8.86 -1.23 -19.08
N ARG A 99 -9.39 -0.01 -19.01
CA ARG A 99 -8.56 1.19 -18.84
C ARG A 99 -8.03 1.33 -17.42
N LEU A 100 -8.81 0.97 -16.40
CA LEU A 100 -8.34 0.94 -15.02
C LEU A 100 -7.10 0.06 -14.88
N LEU A 101 -7.15 -1.15 -15.46
CA LEU A 101 -6.04 -2.10 -15.43
C LEU A 101 -4.87 -1.64 -16.29
N GLN A 102 -5.14 -1.07 -17.48
CA GLN A 102 -4.09 -0.41 -18.28
C GLN A 102 -3.42 0.72 -17.50
N ARG A 103 -4.12 1.44 -16.63
CA ARG A 103 -3.57 2.48 -15.75
C ARG A 103 -3.02 1.94 -14.43
N GLY A 104 -3.17 0.65 -14.14
CA GLY A 104 -2.65 0.01 -12.93
C GLY A 104 -1.16 0.28 -12.74
N HIS A 105 -0.38 0.27 -13.83
CA HIS A 105 1.04 0.65 -13.79
C HIS A 105 1.27 2.12 -13.42
N VAL A 106 0.43 3.05 -13.91
CA VAL A 106 0.50 4.49 -13.58
C VAL A 106 0.19 4.69 -12.09
N LEU A 107 -0.89 4.04 -11.61
CA LEU A 107 -1.29 4.09 -10.21
C LEU A 107 -0.19 3.51 -9.31
N PHE A 108 0.38 2.37 -9.69
CA PHE A 108 1.49 1.75 -8.98
C PHE A 108 2.70 2.69 -8.88
N ARG A 109 3.09 3.34 -9.98
CA ARG A 109 4.20 4.31 -10.02
C ARG A 109 3.91 5.61 -9.26
N ALA A 110 2.63 5.97 -9.11
CA ALA A 110 2.25 7.10 -8.27
C ALA A 110 2.43 6.79 -6.77
N MET A 111 2.32 5.51 -6.41
CA MET A 111 2.39 5.00 -5.05
C MET A 111 3.79 4.47 -4.65
N ASN A 112 4.60 4.02 -5.61
CA ASN A 112 5.91 3.40 -5.39
C ASN A 112 6.94 4.05 -6.32
N ASP A 113 8.11 4.43 -5.79
CA ASP A 113 9.17 5.04 -6.60
C ASP A 113 10.01 4.00 -7.38
N GLN A 114 9.98 2.76 -6.91
CA GLN A 114 10.67 1.60 -7.46
C GLN A 114 9.70 0.49 -7.87
N GLY A 115 10.23 -0.47 -8.64
CA GLY A 115 9.45 -1.54 -9.25
C GLY A 115 8.58 -1.09 -10.43
N THR A 116 8.06 -2.09 -11.12
CA THR A 116 7.10 -1.95 -12.22
C THR A 116 5.98 -2.96 -12.04
N LEU A 117 4.74 -2.50 -12.20
CA LEU A 117 3.57 -3.37 -12.29
C LEU A 117 3.19 -3.52 -13.76
N ARG A 118 3.06 -4.75 -14.23
CA ARG A 118 2.46 -5.09 -15.51
C ARG A 118 1.17 -5.84 -15.29
N THR A 119 0.22 -5.64 -16.20
CA THR A 119 -1.08 -6.31 -16.16
C THR A 119 -1.27 -7.08 -17.47
N ARG A 120 -1.63 -8.36 -17.37
CA ARG A 120 -1.93 -9.21 -18.53
C ARG A 120 -3.33 -9.78 -18.39
N ARG A 121 -4.20 -9.59 -19.37
CA ARG A 121 -5.53 -10.23 -19.38
C ARG A 121 -5.37 -11.72 -19.70
N LEU A 122 -5.94 -12.56 -18.86
CA LEU A 122 -6.03 -14.01 -19.07
C LEU A 122 -7.42 -14.43 -19.60
N ALA A 123 -8.48 -13.78 -19.14
CA ALA A 123 -9.87 -13.98 -19.58
C ALA A 123 -10.69 -12.69 -19.41
N GLU A 124 -11.98 -12.69 -19.76
CA GLU A 124 -12.85 -11.49 -19.71
C GLU A 124 -12.77 -10.72 -18.38
N ARG A 125 -12.70 -11.45 -17.26
CA ARG A 125 -12.64 -10.91 -15.90
C ARG A 125 -11.47 -11.47 -15.09
N THR A 126 -10.43 -11.93 -15.75
CA THR A 126 -9.27 -12.51 -15.08
C THR A 126 -8.01 -11.87 -15.60
N PHE A 127 -7.23 -11.33 -14.68
CA PHE A 127 -6.01 -10.60 -14.97
C PHE A 127 -4.88 -11.14 -14.12
N GLU A 128 -3.70 -11.17 -14.70
CA GLU A 128 -2.44 -11.46 -14.03
C GLU A 128 -1.72 -10.14 -13.79
N LEU A 129 -1.23 -9.98 -12.56
CA LEU A 129 -0.41 -8.86 -12.14
C LEU A 129 1.03 -9.37 -11.99
N GLU A 130 1.95 -8.78 -12.74
CA GLU A 130 3.37 -9.12 -12.69
C GLU A 130 4.13 -7.94 -12.09
N LEU A 131 4.83 -8.19 -10.98
CA LEU A 131 5.72 -7.23 -10.32
C LEU A 131 7.17 -7.53 -10.71
N GLU A 132 7.82 -6.55 -11.33
CA GLU A 132 9.23 -6.62 -11.71
C GLU A 132 10.06 -5.62 -10.90
N ALA A 133 11.31 -6.00 -10.58
CA ALA A 133 12.28 -5.14 -9.89
C ALA A 133 11.74 -4.48 -8.62
N PHE A 134 10.85 -5.18 -7.90
CA PHE A 134 10.28 -4.71 -6.66
C PHE A 134 11.19 -5.11 -5.48
N PRO A 135 11.74 -4.14 -4.74
CA PRO A 135 12.84 -4.37 -3.81
C PRO A 135 12.42 -5.15 -2.56
N VAL A 136 11.18 -5.02 -2.10
CA VAL A 136 10.64 -5.76 -0.94
C VAL A 136 9.51 -6.69 -1.38
N LEU A 137 9.87 -7.83 -1.98
CA LEU A 137 8.92 -8.91 -2.24
C LEU A 137 8.75 -9.77 -0.98
N CYS A 138 7.66 -9.52 -0.23
CA CYS A 138 7.23 -10.39 0.86
C CYS A 138 5.77 -10.82 0.69
N THR A 139 5.40 -11.92 1.34
CA THR A 139 4.07 -12.53 1.22
C THR A 139 2.96 -11.56 1.65
N GLU A 140 3.21 -10.73 2.67
CA GLU A 140 2.26 -9.73 3.15
C GLU A 140 1.98 -8.65 2.10
N TRP A 141 3.02 -8.17 1.41
CA TRP A 141 2.88 -7.18 0.35
C TRP A 141 2.09 -7.73 -0.84
N ILE A 142 2.37 -8.98 -1.22
CA ILE A 142 1.62 -9.68 -2.28
C ILE A 142 0.14 -9.76 -1.92
N LYS A 143 -0.19 -10.14 -0.67
CA LYS A 143 -1.59 -10.20 -0.20
C LYS A 143 -2.29 -8.85 -0.25
N LEU A 144 -1.62 -7.80 0.23
CA LEU A 144 -2.16 -6.44 0.22
C LEU A 144 -2.37 -5.94 -1.21
N LEU A 145 -1.36 -6.08 -2.07
CA LEU A 145 -1.41 -5.56 -3.43
C LEU A 145 -2.40 -6.33 -4.30
N THR A 146 -2.45 -7.65 -4.19
CA THR A 146 -3.47 -8.44 -4.90
C THR A 146 -4.87 -7.99 -4.52
N ALA A 147 -5.15 -7.82 -3.22
CA ALA A 147 -6.47 -7.35 -2.77
C ALA A 147 -6.74 -5.88 -3.11
N TYR A 148 -5.71 -5.06 -3.32
CA TYR A 148 -5.88 -3.68 -3.79
C TYR A 148 -6.41 -3.62 -5.24
N PHE A 149 -6.08 -4.61 -6.06
CA PHE A 149 -6.45 -4.69 -7.47
C PHE A 149 -7.56 -5.72 -7.79
N ASP A 150 -8.12 -6.37 -6.76
CA ASP A 150 -9.26 -7.30 -6.82
C ASP A 150 -10.59 -6.54 -6.70
#